data_AF-A0A944MYU9-F1
#
_entry.id   AF-A0A944MYU9-F1
#
_cell.length_a   1.000
_cell.length_b   1.000
_cell.length_c   1.000
_cell.angle_alpha   90.00
_cell.angle_beta   90.00
_cell.angle_gamma   90.00
#
_symmetry.space_group_name_H-M   'P 1'
#
loop_
_entity.id
_entity.type
_entity.pdbx_description
1 polymer ?
#
loop_
_entity_poly.entity_id
_entity_poly.type
_entity_poly.pdbx_seq_one_letter_code
_entity_poly.pdbx_strand_id
1 'polypeptide(L)'
;MRLTVRTLLAWRDHMLSEADQRDLDEKVLSHVAAQEIEQRIERVLGNLDMPSPQVDATGLSASANSMAEFLDNALPEDCLGPFESNCIESDVQLCEAAECHHLLSEMLGQ
;
A
#
# COMPACT_ATOMS: atom_id res chain seq x y z
N MET A 1 -3.92 15.20 5.79
CA MET A 1 -3.01 14.36 4.97
C MET A 1 -3.45 14.25 3.51
N ARG A 2 -2.52 13.93 2.59
CA ARG A 2 -2.83 13.59 1.19
C ARG A 2 -3.27 12.13 1.13
N LEU A 3 -4.32 11.81 0.37
CA LEU A 3 -4.73 10.44 0.13
C LEU A 3 -3.87 9.83 -0.99
N THR A 4 -3.07 8.84 -0.64
CA THR A 4 -2.21 8.05 -1.53
C THR A 4 -2.27 6.57 -1.16
N VAL A 5 -1.66 5.68 -1.95
CA VAL A 5 -1.62 4.23 -1.63
C VAL A 5 -0.98 4.02 -0.27
N ARG A 6 0.16 4.66 -0.01
CA ARG A 6 0.86 4.51 1.28
C ARG A 6 0.01 4.97 2.46
N THR A 7 -0.64 6.12 2.35
CA THR A 7 -1.49 6.61 3.45
C THR A 7 -2.74 5.76 3.64
N LEU A 8 -3.26 5.15 2.56
CA LEU A 8 -4.38 4.21 2.64
C LEU A 8 -3.98 2.93 3.38
N LEU A 9 -2.79 2.39 3.13
CA LEU A 9 -2.25 1.25 3.88
C LEU A 9 -2.06 1.59 5.37
N ALA A 10 -1.44 2.73 5.66
CA ALA A 10 -1.26 3.19 7.04
C ALA A 10 -2.59 3.40 7.77
N TRP A 11 -3.62 3.91 7.08
CA TRP A 11 -4.97 4.03 7.62
C TRP A 11 -5.63 2.68 7.89
N ARG A 12 -5.49 1.73 6.97
CA ARG A 12 -6.04 0.36 7.08
C ARG A 12 -5.46 -0.38 8.28
N ASP A 13 -4.15 -0.27 8.48
CA ASP A 13 -3.43 -0.97 9.56
C ASP A 13 -3.34 -0.14 10.86
N HIS A 14 -4.10 0.96 10.96
CA HIS A 14 -4.16 1.83 12.15
C HIS A 14 -2.80 2.36 12.62
N MET A 15 -1.90 2.67 11.69
CA MET A 15 -0.56 3.20 11.93
C MET A 15 -0.49 4.74 11.90
N LEU A 16 -1.63 5.43 11.81
CA LEU A 16 -1.73 6.89 11.81
C LEU A 16 -2.01 7.45 13.22
N SER A 17 -1.74 8.74 13.40
CA SER A 17 -2.20 9.46 14.59
C SER A 17 -3.73 9.54 14.63
N GLU A 18 -4.36 9.73 15.80
CA GLU A 18 -5.83 9.84 15.90
C GLU A 18 -6.40 10.96 15.01
N ALA A 19 -5.68 12.08 14.87
CA ALA A 19 -6.10 13.20 14.03
C ALA A 19 -6.04 12.84 12.54
N ASP A 20 -4.99 12.14 12.13
CA ASP A 20 -4.78 11.70 10.76
C ASP A 20 -5.72 10.56 10.37
N GLN A 21 -6.00 9.63 11.30
CA GLN A 21 -6.97 8.57 11.12
C GLN A 21 -8.35 9.15 10.80
N ARG A 22 -8.81 10.13 11.57
CA ARG A 22 -10.10 10.82 11.34
C ARG A 22 -10.14 11.58 10.03
N ASP A 23 -9.06 12.26 9.67
CA ASP A 23 -8.96 12.96 8.37
C ASP A 23 -9.03 11.96 7.20
N LEU A 24 -8.44 10.77 7.35
CA LEU A 24 -8.50 9.72 6.33
C LEU A 24 -9.83 8.97 6.31
N ASP A 25 -10.50 8.78 7.45
CA ASP A 25 -11.87 8.21 7.48
C ASP A 25 -12.80 9.02 6.56
N GLU A 26 -12.81 10.35 6.71
CA GLU A 26 -13.63 11.25 5.88
C GLU A 26 -13.24 11.19 4.39
N LYS A 27 -11.94 11.09 4.10
CA LYS A 27 -11.44 11.04 2.71
C LYS A 27 -11.74 9.73 2.02
N VAL A 28 -11.52 8.60 2.69
CA VAL A 28 -11.81 7.27 2.15
C VAL A 28 -13.31 7.12 1.93
N LEU A 29 -14.15 7.61 2.85
CA LEU A 29 -15.61 7.57 2.68
C LEU A 29 -16.14 8.47 1.55
N SER A 30 -15.44 9.56 1.23
CA SER A 30 -15.87 10.52 0.21
C SER A 30 -15.31 10.26 -1.20
N HIS A 31 -14.26 9.44 -1.32
CA HIS A 31 -13.57 9.19 -2.60
C HIS A 31 -13.82 7.77 -3.10
N VAL A 32 -14.58 7.62 -4.18
CA VAL A 32 -14.89 6.32 -4.82
C VAL A 32 -13.61 5.55 -5.17
N ALA A 33 -12.62 6.22 -5.76
CA ALA A 33 -11.35 5.57 -6.11
C ALA A 33 -10.62 4.98 -4.89
N ALA A 34 -10.75 5.59 -3.72
CA ALA A 34 -10.17 5.07 -2.47
C ALA A 34 -10.87 3.78 -2.05
N GLN A 35 -12.20 3.78 -2.10
CA GLN A 35 -13.03 2.62 -1.76
C GLN A 35 -12.79 1.46 -2.72
N GLU A 36 -12.61 1.74 -4.01
CA GLU A 36 -12.28 0.72 -5.01
C GLU A 36 -10.90 0.10 -4.75
N ILE A 37 -9.89 0.91 -4.38
CA ILE A 37 -8.56 0.39 -4.03
C ILE A 37 -8.65 -0.44 -2.73
N GLU A 38 -9.37 0.03 -1.73
CA GLU A 38 -9.56 -0.69 -0.45
C GLU A 38 -10.23 -2.06 -0.67
N GLN A 39 -11.34 -2.11 -1.41
CA GLN A 39 -12.00 -3.37 -1.78
C GLN A 39 -11.10 -4.29 -2.61
N ARG A 40 -10.26 -3.71 -3.48
CA ARG A 40 -9.26 -4.48 -4.22
C ARG A 40 -8.20 -5.06 -3.30
N ILE A 41 -7.73 -4.31 -2.31
CA ILE A 41 -6.80 -4.79 -1.27
C ILE A 41 -7.43 -5.98 -0.54
N GLU A 42 -8.67 -5.86 -0.04
CA GLU A 42 -9.37 -6.99 0.62
C GLU A 42 -9.43 -8.24 -0.27
N ARG A 43 -9.78 -8.06 -1.55
CA ARG A 43 -9.87 -9.15 -2.52
C ARG A 43 -8.53 -9.84 -2.76
N VAL A 44 -7.43 -9.07 -2.89
CA VAL A 44 -6.12 -9.65 -3.20
C VAL A 44 -5.51 -10.35 -1.97
N LEU A 45 -5.68 -9.80 -0.77
CA LEU A 45 -5.25 -10.42 0.49
C LEU A 45 -6.01 -11.73 0.77
N GLY A 46 -7.29 -11.79 0.40
CA GLY A 46 -8.11 -12.99 0.54
C GLY A 46 -7.83 -14.10 -0.51
N ASN A 47 -7.01 -13.83 -1.53
CA ASN A 47 -6.77 -14.77 -2.62
C ASN A 47 -5.52 -15.63 -2.35
N LEU A 48 -5.72 -16.85 -1.86
CA LEU A 48 -4.63 -17.80 -1.58
C LEU A 48 -3.86 -18.26 -2.84
N ASP A 49 -4.43 -18.11 -4.03
CA ASP A 49 -3.78 -18.42 -5.31
C ASP A 49 -3.07 -17.19 -5.92
N MET A 50 -2.90 -16.10 -5.16
CA MET A 50 -2.18 -14.92 -5.64
C MET A 50 -0.73 -15.29 -5.99
N PRO A 51 -0.27 -15.04 -7.22
CA PRO A 51 1.11 -15.34 -7.57
C PRO A 51 2.07 -14.39 -6.85
N SER A 52 3.24 -14.91 -6.50
CA SER A 52 4.30 -14.08 -5.94
C SER A 52 4.90 -13.13 -6.99
N PRO A 53 5.37 -11.94 -6.55
CA PRO A 53 6.21 -11.07 -7.38
C PRO A 53 7.38 -11.85 -7.99
N GLN A 54 7.66 -11.60 -9.26
CA GLN A 54 8.79 -12.23 -9.96
C GLN A 54 10.11 -11.59 -9.50
N VAL A 55 11.04 -12.41 -9.03
CA VAL A 55 12.33 -11.95 -8.47
C VAL A 55 13.24 -11.34 -9.55
N ASP A 56 13.05 -11.72 -10.81
CA ASP A 56 13.80 -11.27 -11.97
C ASP A 56 13.05 -10.21 -12.82
N ALA A 57 11.91 -9.71 -12.33
CA ALA A 57 11.20 -8.63 -13.02
C ALA A 57 12.00 -7.33 -13.01
N THR A 58 11.91 -6.58 -14.10
CA THR A 58 12.58 -5.29 -14.25
C THR A 58 11.60 -4.14 -14.06
N GLY A 59 11.96 -3.15 -13.25
CA GLY A 59 11.15 -1.96 -13.01
C GLY A 59 11.18 -1.53 -11.56
N LEU A 60 10.65 -0.33 -11.28
CA LEU A 60 10.70 0.28 -9.95
C LEU A 60 9.93 -0.52 -8.89
N SER A 61 8.75 -1.06 -9.23
CA SER A 61 7.94 -1.87 -8.31
C SER A 61 8.39 -3.33 -8.23
N ALA A 62 9.22 -3.80 -9.17
CA ALA A 62 9.74 -5.17 -9.16
C ALA A 62 10.92 -5.36 -8.18
N SER A 63 11.48 -4.28 -7.65
CA SER A 63 12.60 -4.29 -6.72
C SER A 63 12.10 -4.38 -5.28
N ALA A 64 12.44 -5.45 -4.58
CA ALA A 64 12.14 -5.59 -3.15
C ALA A 64 12.74 -4.43 -2.32
N ASN A 65 13.88 -3.88 -2.72
CA ASN A 65 14.47 -2.70 -2.06
C ASN A 65 13.57 -1.47 -2.23
N SER A 66 12.99 -1.28 -3.42
CA SER A 66 12.11 -0.14 -3.68
C SER A 66 10.77 -0.29 -2.95
N MET A 67 10.27 -1.53 -2.79
CA MET A 67 9.13 -1.82 -1.91
C MET A 67 9.45 -1.46 -0.45
N ALA A 68 10.60 -1.90 0.06
CA ALA A 68 11.02 -1.57 1.42
C ALA A 68 11.18 -0.04 1.62
N GLU A 69 11.82 0.64 0.67
CA GLU A 69 11.96 2.10 0.67
C GLU A 69 10.61 2.81 0.60
N PHE A 70 9.65 2.29 -0.18
CA PHE A 70 8.30 2.84 -0.26
C PHE A 70 7.58 2.77 1.09
N LEU A 71 7.63 1.61 1.76
CA LEU A 71 7.01 1.36 3.06
C LEU A 71 7.67 2.16 4.19
N ASP A 72 9.00 2.34 4.15
CA ASP A 72 9.77 3.06 5.17
C ASP A 72 9.91 4.57 4.91
N ASN A 73 9.14 5.11 3.95
CA ASN A 73 9.22 6.52 3.52
C ASN A 73 10.60 6.97 3.02
N ALA A 74 11.47 6.04 2.62
CA ALA A 74 12.81 6.31 2.10
C ALA A 74 12.86 6.40 0.57
N LEU A 75 11.78 6.03 -0.15
CA LEU A 75 11.74 6.10 -1.61
C LEU A 75 11.79 7.57 -2.08
N PRO A 76 12.65 7.91 -3.06
CA PRO A 76 12.72 9.27 -3.61
C PRO A 76 11.37 9.82 -4.09
N GLU A 77 11.12 11.12 -3.88
CA GLU A 77 9.83 11.75 -4.18
C GLU A 77 9.42 11.65 -5.67
N ASP A 78 10.40 11.69 -6.57
CA ASP A 78 10.23 11.53 -8.02
C ASP A 78 9.84 10.09 -8.42
N CYS A 79 10.11 9.12 -7.54
CA CYS A 79 9.77 7.72 -7.71
C CYS A 79 8.43 7.33 -7.05
N LEU A 80 7.93 8.11 -6.08
CA LEU A 80 6.69 7.80 -5.35
C LEU A 80 5.48 7.67 -6.27
N GLY A 81 5.24 8.67 -7.13
CA GLY A 81 4.07 8.66 -8.04
C GLY A 81 4.04 7.45 -8.99
N PRO A 82 5.15 7.17 -9.71
CA PRO A 82 5.27 5.95 -10.52
C PRO A 82 5.10 4.66 -9.72
N PHE A 83 5.67 4.59 -8.50
CA PHE A 83 5.55 3.40 -7.65
C PHE A 83 4.09 3.15 -7.25
N GLU A 84 3.39 4.19 -6.77
CA GLU A 84 1.98 4.08 -6.38
C GLU A 84 1.09 3.71 -7.56
N SER A 85 1.39 4.22 -8.75
CA SER A 85 0.67 3.86 -9.97
C SER A 85 0.84 2.38 -10.29
N ASN A 86 2.06 1.84 -10.19
CA ASN A 86 2.31 0.41 -10.40
C ASN A 86 1.56 -0.48 -9.39
N CYS A 87 1.49 -0.07 -8.11
CA CYS A 87 0.68 -0.77 -7.11
C CYS A 87 -0.80 -0.78 -7.50
N ILE A 88 -1.34 0.35 -7.98
CA ILE A 88 -2.75 0.43 -8.39
C ILE A 88 -3.02 -0.42 -9.65
N GLU A 89 -2.07 -0.49 -10.57
CA GLU A 89 -2.22 -1.19 -11.85
C GLU A 89 -2.03 -2.72 -11.77
N SER A 90 -1.37 -3.23 -10.71
CA SER A 90 -1.04 -4.65 -10.57
C SER A 90 -1.53 -5.23 -9.24
N ASP A 91 -2.45 -6.18 -9.31
CA ASP A 91 -2.98 -6.87 -8.12
C ASP A 91 -1.87 -7.58 -7.31
N VAL A 92 -0.83 -8.10 -7.97
CA VAL A 92 0.32 -8.74 -7.30
C VAL A 92 1.10 -7.71 -6.48
N GLN A 93 1.34 -6.53 -7.05
CA GLN A 93 2.08 -5.45 -6.40
C GLN A 93 1.26 -4.78 -5.29
N LEU A 94 -0.05 -4.66 -5.50
CA LEU A 94 -0.97 -4.18 -4.47
C LEU A 94 -1.00 -5.14 -3.28
N CYS A 95 -1.06 -6.45 -3.56
CA CYS A 95 -1.04 -7.50 -2.55
C CYS A 95 0.26 -7.49 -1.76
N GLU A 96 1.41 -7.43 -2.46
CA GLU A 96 2.73 -7.38 -1.81
C GLU A 96 2.85 -6.16 -0.88
N ALA A 97 2.50 -4.96 -1.36
CA ALA A 97 2.56 -3.76 -0.55
C ALA A 97 1.65 -3.85 0.69
N ALA A 98 0.42 -4.37 0.52
CA ALA A 98 -0.53 -4.51 1.61
C ALA A 98 -0.12 -5.58 2.64
N GLU A 99 0.27 -6.77 2.20
CA GLU A 99 0.76 -7.84 3.09
C GLU A 99 2.01 -7.40 3.86
N CYS A 100 2.99 -6.81 3.17
CA CYS A 100 4.21 -6.33 3.81
C CYS A 100 3.91 -5.23 4.83
N HIS A 101 3.06 -4.26 4.48
CA HIS A 101 2.67 -3.21 5.42
C HIS A 101 1.93 -3.78 6.64
N HIS A 102 1.00 -4.71 6.43
CA HIS A 102 0.23 -5.35 7.49
C HIS A 102 1.16 -6.10 8.46
N LEU A 103 2.03 -6.98 7.95
CA LEU A 103 2.99 -7.74 8.75
C LEU A 103 3.92 -6.82 9.55
N LEU A 104 4.44 -5.76 8.93
CA LEU A 104 5.29 -4.78 9.62
C LEU A 104 4.53 -4.05 10.73
N SER A 105 3.26 -3.72 10.48
CA SER A 105 2.38 -3.06 11.47
C SER A 105 2.10 -3.98 12.66
N GLU A 106 1.83 -5.27 12.42
CA GLU A 106 1.68 -6.26 13.49
C GLU A 106 2.96 -6.40 14.34
N MET A 107 4.14 -6.38 13.71
CA MET A 107 5.41 -6.47 14.42
C MET A 107 5.75 -5.22 15.25
N LEU A 108 5.29 -4.05 14.83
CA LEU A 108 5.49 -2.77 15.53
C LEU A 108 4.46 -2.52 16.63
N GLY A 109 3.28 -3.17 16.54
CA GLY A 109 2.20 -3.09 17.51
C GLY A 109 2.29 -4.08 18.69
N GLN A 110 3.26 -5.00 18.66
CA GLN A 110 3.65 -5.89 19.77
C GLN A 110 4.69 -5.24 20.70
#